data_AF-A0A1G2W9V7-F1
#
_entry.id   AF-A0A1G2W9V7-F1
#
_cell.length_a   1.000
_cell.length_b   1.000
_cell.length_c   1.000
_cell.angle_alpha   90.00
_cell.angle_beta   90.00
_cell.angle_gamma   90.00
#
_symmetry.space_group_name_H-M   'P 1'
#
loop_
_entity.id
_entity.type
_entity.pdbx_description
1 polymer ?
#
loop_
_entity_poly.entity_id
_entity_poly.type
_entity_poly.pdbx_seq_one_letter_code
_entity_poly.pdbx_strand_id
1 'polypeptide(L)'
;MDEVVVAAAAAEAPSRRHGRTGVRFSAELGRAICRRVAAGETIQRICSEADMPNRGTVTAWAKAHGRFGRALARAQTLGGWDHERGGGRRSSYCEATAMEIFARLSLGESMSAICRDPAMPSQSTVALWRARYPEFAERVARARGVQAEQFCDLGWEIASAVTPATAYATEVKLRQLRWTAAGLAPARFGRHRPVEAETTLEREAASPAQQAGPVVWTVRHFKVEPQPDGTRKVVAYLRDSRTGELRREHPEDGPADGDEAPASLKEGKWVF
;
A
#
# COMPACT_ATOMS: atom_id res chain seq x y z
N MET A 1 38.13 -36.68 4.95
CA MET A 1 37.85 -36.66 6.40
C MET A 1 37.57 -35.20 6.72
N ASP A 2 36.35 -34.66 6.66
CA ASP A 2 35.04 -35.27 6.86
C ASP A 2 33.97 -34.61 5.96
N GLU A 3 33.10 -35.47 5.42
CA GLU A 3 31.95 -35.15 4.59
C GLU A 3 30.74 -34.96 5.49
N VAL A 4 30.31 -33.72 5.71
CA VAL A 4 29.11 -33.42 6.53
C VAL A 4 27.88 -33.56 5.65
N VAL A 5 27.30 -34.75 5.67
CA VAL A 5 25.99 -35.06 5.10
C VAL A 5 24.91 -34.36 5.92
N VAL A 6 24.36 -33.25 5.41
CA VAL A 6 23.17 -32.62 5.98
C VAL A 6 21.94 -33.39 5.49
N ALA A 7 21.54 -34.39 6.27
CA ALA A 7 20.28 -35.08 6.12
C ALA A 7 19.12 -34.10 6.38
N ALA A 8 18.45 -33.69 5.32
CA ALA A 8 17.18 -32.99 5.42
C ALA A 8 16.13 -33.94 6.02
N ALA A 9 15.76 -33.72 7.27
CA ALA A 9 14.64 -34.38 7.91
C ALA A 9 13.37 -34.08 7.10
N ALA A 10 12.84 -35.10 6.43
CA ALA A 10 11.55 -35.05 5.78
C ALA A 10 10.49 -34.74 6.83
N ALA A 11 9.88 -33.56 6.73
CA ALA A 11 8.71 -33.20 7.52
C ALA A 11 7.61 -34.24 7.25
N GLU A 12 7.26 -34.97 8.31
CA GLU A 12 6.24 -36.00 8.29
C GLU A 12 4.90 -35.36 7.88
N ALA A 13 4.45 -35.69 6.68
CA ALA A 13 3.16 -35.24 6.16
C ALA A 13 2.04 -35.78 7.06
N PRO A 14 1.06 -34.96 7.49
CA PRO A 14 0.02 -35.43 8.40
C PRO A 14 -0.75 -36.57 7.75
N SER A 15 -0.69 -37.72 8.44
CA SER A 15 -1.23 -39.00 8.00
C SER A 15 -2.69 -38.92 7.55
N ARG A 16 -2.99 -39.72 6.52
CA ARG A 16 -4.32 -39.85 5.91
C ARG A 16 -5.39 -40.17 6.95
N ARG A 17 -6.55 -39.56 6.76
CA ARG A 17 -7.72 -39.53 7.64
C ARG A 17 -8.10 -40.90 8.19
N HIS A 18 -7.78 -41.13 9.46
CA HIS A 18 -8.44 -42.14 10.27
C HIS A 18 -9.88 -41.66 10.55
N GLY A 19 -10.86 -42.55 10.40
CA GLY A 19 -12.27 -42.27 10.64
C GLY A 19 -12.48 -41.73 12.06
N ARG A 20 -12.78 -40.44 12.18
CA ARG A 20 -12.97 -39.79 13.48
C ARG A 20 -14.24 -40.32 14.12
N THR A 21 -14.11 -40.85 15.33
CA THR A 21 -15.21 -41.28 16.20
C THR A 21 -16.22 -40.15 16.31
N GLY A 22 -17.50 -40.45 16.10
CA GLY A 22 -18.56 -39.45 16.19
C GLY A 22 -18.70 -38.92 17.62
N VAL A 23 -18.06 -37.79 17.92
CA VAL A 23 -18.23 -37.10 19.21
C VAL A 23 -19.69 -36.69 19.33
N ARG A 24 -20.35 -37.03 20.44
CA ARG A 24 -21.75 -36.65 20.72
C ARG A 24 -21.81 -35.28 21.40
N PHE A 25 -22.93 -34.58 21.24
CA PHE A 25 -23.12 -33.30 21.91
C PHE A 25 -23.22 -33.51 23.42
N SER A 26 -22.42 -32.76 24.18
CA SER A 26 -22.59 -32.60 25.62
C SER A 26 -22.58 -31.12 25.97
N ALA A 27 -23.31 -30.73 27.03
CA ALA A 27 -23.37 -29.33 27.45
C ALA A 27 -22.00 -28.81 27.92
N GLU A 28 -21.18 -29.68 28.49
CA GLU A 28 -19.81 -29.36 28.91
C GLU A 28 -18.89 -29.08 27.72
N LEU A 29 -18.90 -29.95 26.72
CA LEU A 29 -18.14 -29.76 25.48
C LEU A 29 -18.59 -28.49 24.75
N GLY A 30 -19.91 -28.25 24.68
CA GLY A 30 -20.46 -27.01 24.12
C GLY A 30 -19.94 -25.77 24.84
N ARG A 31 -19.88 -25.79 26.18
CA ARG A 31 -19.29 -24.69 26.98
C ARG A 31 -17.79 -24.54 26.76
N ALA A 32 -17.04 -25.64 26.64
CA ALA A 32 -15.60 -25.61 26.35
C ALA A 32 -15.32 -24.97 24.99
N ILE A 33 -16.07 -25.35 23.96
CA ILE A 33 -16.00 -24.72 22.62
C ILE A 33 -16.32 -23.23 22.71
N CYS A 34 -17.40 -22.84 23.39
CA CYS A 34 -17.76 -21.42 23.54
C CYS A 34 -16.67 -20.61 24.27
N ARG A 35 -16.07 -21.14 25.35
CA ARG A 35 -14.99 -20.44 26.06
C ARG A 35 -13.79 -20.18 25.15
N ARG A 36 -13.38 -21.18 24.37
CA ARG A 36 -12.26 -21.07 23.44
C ARG A 36 -12.55 -20.08 22.31
N VAL A 37 -13.75 -20.14 21.73
CA VAL A 37 -14.17 -19.18 20.71
C VAL A 37 -14.20 -17.75 21.26
N ALA A 38 -14.71 -17.55 22.48
CA ALA A 38 -14.70 -16.24 23.14
C ALA A 38 -13.29 -15.70 23.40
N ALA A 39 -12.31 -16.59 23.59
CA ALA A 39 -10.90 -16.24 23.70
C ALA A 39 -10.21 -15.92 22.35
N GLY A 40 -10.94 -15.88 21.24
CA GLY A 40 -10.40 -15.61 19.89
C GLY A 40 -10.05 -16.87 19.08
N GLU A 41 -10.35 -18.04 19.65
CA GLU A 41 -10.37 -19.37 19.06
C GLU A 41 -11.04 -19.46 17.69
N THR A 42 -10.38 -19.80 16.58
CA THR A 42 -11.15 -20.15 15.36
C THR A 42 -11.80 -21.52 15.52
N ILE A 43 -13.08 -21.64 15.14
CA ILE A 43 -13.79 -22.93 15.15
C ILE A 43 -13.03 -23.99 14.34
N GLN A 44 -12.38 -23.57 13.24
CA GLN A 44 -11.54 -24.46 12.42
C GLN A 44 -10.35 -25.03 13.20
N ARG A 45 -9.64 -24.21 13.98
CA ARG A 45 -8.53 -24.68 14.83
C ARG A 45 -9.04 -25.61 15.92
N ILE A 46 -10.12 -25.25 16.60
CA ILE A 46 -10.72 -26.09 17.65
C ILE A 46 -11.11 -27.46 17.07
N CYS A 47 -11.81 -27.47 15.93
CA CYS A 47 -12.27 -28.70 15.28
C CYS A 47 -11.13 -29.58 14.68
N SER A 48 -9.88 -29.11 14.69
CA SER A 48 -8.74 -29.88 14.17
C SER A 48 -8.22 -30.92 15.18
N GLU A 49 -8.38 -30.67 16.48
CA GLU A 49 -7.89 -31.53 17.58
C GLU A 49 -8.62 -32.87 17.65
N ALA A 50 -7.94 -33.96 17.99
CA ALA A 50 -8.45 -35.34 17.87
C ALA A 50 -9.82 -35.57 18.57
N ASP A 51 -10.02 -34.99 19.76
CA ASP A 51 -11.23 -35.15 20.57
C ASP A 51 -12.33 -34.10 20.28
N MET A 52 -12.12 -33.26 19.26
CA MET A 52 -13.07 -32.22 18.89
C MET A 52 -14.02 -32.66 17.77
N PRO A 53 -15.29 -32.23 17.81
CA PRO A 53 -16.22 -32.44 16.71
C PRO A 53 -15.73 -31.70 15.45
N ASN A 54 -16.13 -32.17 14.27
CA ASN A 54 -15.84 -31.43 13.06
C ASN A 54 -16.73 -30.17 12.93
N ARG A 55 -16.35 -29.23 12.06
CA ARG A 55 -17.06 -27.97 11.86
C ARG A 55 -18.54 -28.15 11.46
N GLY A 56 -18.83 -29.15 10.63
CA GLY A 56 -20.18 -29.48 10.19
C GLY A 56 -21.05 -29.95 11.36
N THR A 57 -20.50 -30.79 12.23
CA THR A 57 -21.13 -31.27 13.46
C THR A 57 -21.43 -30.13 14.43
N VAL A 58 -20.48 -29.20 14.65
CA VAL A 58 -20.71 -28.01 15.48
C VAL A 58 -21.84 -27.13 14.92
N THR A 59 -21.88 -26.97 13.60
CA THR A 59 -22.93 -26.20 12.92
C THR A 59 -24.30 -26.88 13.08
N ALA A 60 -24.36 -28.20 12.94
CA ALA A 60 -25.58 -28.98 13.16
C ALA A 60 -26.05 -28.87 14.63
N TRP A 61 -25.12 -28.93 15.59
CA TRP A 61 -25.45 -28.77 17.01
C TRP A 61 -25.97 -27.39 17.35
N ALA A 62 -25.39 -26.34 16.77
CA ALA A 62 -25.86 -24.96 16.98
C ALA A 62 -27.30 -24.76 16.51
N LYS A 63 -27.70 -25.44 15.42
CA LYS A 63 -29.09 -25.45 14.92
C LYS A 63 -30.02 -26.30 15.79
N ALA A 64 -29.58 -27.50 16.18
CA ALA A 64 -30.39 -28.43 16.96
C ALA A 64 -30.59 -28.01 18.42
N HIS A 65 -29.60 -27.33 19.03
CA HIS A 65 -29.60 -26.96 20.44
C HIS A 65 -29.58 -25.44 20.59
N GLY A 66 -30.77 -24.81 20.64
CA GLY A 66 -30.90 -23.34 20.65
C GLY A 66 -30.13 -22.62 21.76
N ARG A 67 -29.98 -23.22 22.96
CA ARG A 67 -29.14 -22.66 24.03
C ARG A 67 -27.66 -22.62 23.66
N PHE A 68 -27.15 -23.70 23.06
CA PHE A 68 -25.77 -23.77 22.58
C PHE A 68 -25.57 -22.84 21.39
N GLY A 69 -26.50 -22.79 20.43
CA GLY A 69 -26.44 -21.86 19.30
C GLY A 69 -26.34 -20.40 19.75
N ARG A 70 -27.15 -19.96 20.72
CA ARG A 70 -27.07 -18.61 21.31
C ARG A 70 -25.77 -18.37 22.07
N ALA A 71 -25.31 -19.35 22.85
CA ALA A 71 -24.05 -19.25 23.58
C ALA A 71 -22.84 -19.16 22.65
N LEU A 72 -22.85 -19.93 21.56
CA LEU A 72 -21.82 -19.91 20.53
C LEU A 72 -21.81 -18.58 19.78
N ALA A 73 -22.98 -18.06 19.38
CA ALA A 73 -23.08 -16.74 18.75
C ALA A 73 -22.53 -15.63 19.67
N ARG A 74 -22.89 -15.65 20.97
CA ARG A 74 -22.34 -14.71 21.95
C ARG A 74 -20.82 -14.84 22.10
N ALA A 75 -20.31 -16.07 22.14
CA ALA A 75 -18.87 -16.33 22.21
C ALA A 75 -18.14 -15.85 20.95
N GLN A 76 -18.73 -16.07 19.77
CA GLN A 76 -18.22 -15.59 18.51
C GLN A 76 -18.16 -14.05 18.51
N THR A 77 -19.20 -13.35 18.97
CA THR A 77 -19.18 -11.88 19.13
C THR A 77 -18.05 -11.41 20.05
N LEU A 78 -17.87 -12.05 21.21
CA LEU A 78 -16.76 -11.75 22.12
C LEU A 78 -15.38 -12.01 21.48
N GLY A 79 -15.28 -13.06 20.66
CA GLY A 79 -14.10 -13.38 19.84
C GLY A 79 -13.94 -12.51 18.58
N GLY A 80 -14.78 -11.47 18.40
CA GLY A 80 -14.70 -10.53 17.28
C GLY A 80 -15.36 -11.02 15.98
N TRP A 81 -16.38 -11.85 16.04
CA TRP A 81 -17.25 -12.12 14.89
C TRP A 81 -18.42 -11.15 14.84
N ASP A 82 -18.63 -10.54 13.68
CA ASP A 82 -19.82 -9.71 13.42
C ASP A 82 -20.90 -10.60 12.77
N HIS A 83 -21.98 -10.85 13.52
CA HIS A 83 -23.13 -11.63 13.07
C HIS A 83 -24.21 -10.78 12.39
N GLU A 84 -24.20 -9.45 12.56
CA GLU A 84 -25.22 -8.55 12.01
C GLU A 84 -25.03 -8.29 10.51
N ARG A 85 -23.81 -8.51 9.97
CA ARG A 85 -23.45 -8.17 8.59
C ARG A 85 -22.94 -9.33 7.73
N GLY A 86 -23.41 -10.55 8.00
CA GLY A 86 -23.18 -11.69 7.10
C GLY A 86 -22.01 -12.59 7.46
N GLY A 87 -21.71 -12.76 8.76
CA GLY A 87 -21.03 -13.94 9.28
C GLY A 87 -19.56 -14.08 8.89
N GLY A 88 -18.72 -13.22 9.49
CA GLY A 88 -17.26 -13.36 9.46
C GLY A 88 -16.60 -12.71 10.68
N ARG A 89 -15.37 -13.13 11.01
CA ARG A 89 -14.49 -12.43 11.97
C ARG A 89 -14.17 -11.05 11.41
N ARG A 90 -14.40 -9.97 12.18
CA ARG A 90 -14.45 -8.53 11.79
C ARG A 90 -13.85 -8.22 10.39
N SER A 91 -14.56 -8.57 9.33
CA SER A 91 -14.31 -8.11 7.95
C SER A 91 -15.15 -6.87 7.63
N SER A 92 -16.12 -6.56 8.49
CA SER A 92 -16.79 -5.29 8.59
C SER A 92 -15.77 -4.18 8.90
N TYR A 93 -15.83 -3.09 8.14
CA TYR A 93 -15.03 -1.90 8.42
C TYR A 93 -15.15 -1.49 9.88
N CYS A 94 -14.00 -1.39 10.56
CA CYS A 94 -13.91 -0.99 11.95
C CYS A 94 -12.87 0.14 12.05
N GLU A 95 -13.30 1.30 12.55
CA GLU A 95 -12.44 2.48 12.63
C GLU A 95 -11.20 2.24 13.50
N ALA A 96 -11.32 1.51 14.62
CA ALA A 96 -10.18 1.18 15.46
C ALA A 96 -9.14 0.33 14.73
N THR A 97 -9.58 -0.68 13.97
CA THR A 97 -8.69 -1.50 13.14
C THR A 97 -8.09 -0.69 11.99
N ALA A 98 -8.85 0.20 11.38
CA ALA A 98 -8.36 1.10 10.34
C ALA A 98 -7.26 2.04 10.89
N MET A 99 -7.44 2.56 12.10
CA MET A 99 -6.46 3.42 12.78
C MET A 99 -5.18 2.67 13.14
N GLU A 100 -5.30 1.42 13.57
CA GLU A 100 -4.14 0.57 13.84
C GLU A 100 -3.32 0.29 12.57
N ILE A 101 -3.99 0.04 11.43
CA ILE A 101 -3.33 -0.08 10.13
C ILE A 101 -2.58 1.21 9.77
N PHE A 102 -3.21 2.38 9.98
CA PHE A 102 -2.57 3.68 9.75
C PHE A 102 -1.31 3.83 10.61
N ALA A 103 -1.42 3.59 11.92
CA ALA A 103 -0.31 3.74 12.86
C ALA A 103 0.88 2.85 12.47
N ARG A 104 0.64 1.57 12.19
CA ARG A 104 1.69 0.62 11.79
C ARG A 104 2.32 0.97 10.44
N LEU A 105 1.53 1.42 9.47
CA LEU A 105 2.06 1.93 8.20
C LEU A 105 2.99 3.11 8.44
N SER A 106 2.55 4.11 9.21
CA SER A 106 3.33 5.30 9.54
C SER A 106 4.67 4.95 10.23
N LEU A 107 4.71 3.88 11.04
CA LEU A 107 5.93 3.37 11.68
C LEU A 107 6.85 2.57 10.75
N GLY A 108 6.53 2.46 9.46
CA GLY A 108 7.40 1.80 8.47
C GLY A 108 7.03 0.36 8.14
N GLU A 109 5.98 -0.22 8.76
CA GLU A 109 5.56 -1.57 8.40
C GLU A 109 4.92 -1.62 7.00
N SER A 110 5.21 -2.67 6.24
CA SER A 110 4.52 -2.90 4.98
C SER A 110 3.08 -3.38 5.20
N MET A 111 2.16 -3.02 4.29
CA MET A 111 0.79 -3.54 4.32
C MET A 111 0.74 -5.07 4.38
N SER A 112 1.65 -5.74 3.67
CA SER A 112 1.76 -7.19 3.68
C SER A 112 2.18 -7.75 5.03
N ALA A 113 3.05 -7.04 5.78
CA ALA A 113 3.44 -7.43 7.12
C ALA A 113 2.29 -7.24 8.11
N ILE A 114 1.59 -6.09 8.03
CA ILE A 114 0.40 -5.81 8.85
C ILE A 114 -0.67 -6.88 8.64
N CYS A 115 -1.01 -7.19 7.38
CA CYS A 115 -2.04 -8.18 7.06
C CYS A 115 -1.63 -9.64 7.37
N ARG A 116 -0.37 -9.90 7.74
CA ARG A 116 0.08 -11.23 8.19
C ARG A 116 -0.29 -11.49 9.65
N ASP A 117 -0.52 -10.42 10.42
CA ASP A 117 -0.98 -10.50 11.80
C ASP A 117 -2.40 -11.12 11.86
N PRO A 118 -2.61 -12.20 12.63
CA PRO A 118 -3.93 -12.85 12.76
C PRO A 118 -5.04 -11.96 13.35
N ALA A 119 -4.70 -10.84 13.99
CA ALA A 119 -5.64 -9.84 14.48
C ALA A 119 -6.01 -8.78 13.43
N MET A 120 -5.27 -8.70 12.32
CA MET A 120 -5.48 -7.74 11.24
C MET A 120 -6.34 -8.32 10.12
N PRO A 121 -7.04 -7.45 9.35
CA PRO A 121 -7.78 -7.89 8.18
C PRO A 121 -6.83 -8.39 7.07
N SER A 122 -7.35 -9.26 6.21
CA SER A 122 -6.61 -9.75 5.04
C SER A 122 -6.33 -8.63 4.04
N GLN A 123 -5.34 -8.83 3.16
CA GLN A 123 -5.05 -7.85 2.09
C GLN A 123 -6.27 -7.58 1.21
N SER A 124 -7.05 -8.61 0.87
CA SER A 124 -8.29 -8.46 0.08
C SER A 124 -9.33 -7.60 0.81
N THR A 125 -9.44 -7.75 2.13
CA THR A 125 -10.34 -6.93 2.96
C THR A 125 -9.89 -5.47 2.99
N VAL A 126 -8.58 -5.20 3.16
CA VAL A 126 -8.05 -3.83 3.14
C VAL A 126 -8.22 -3.18 1.76
N ALA A 127 -7.99 -3.93 0.68
CA ALA A 127 -8.23 -3.46 -0.68
C ALA A 127 -9.70 -3.10 -0.90
N LEU A 128 -10.63 -3.93 -0.42
CA LEU A 128 -12.07 -3.64 -0.45
C LEU A 128 -12.40 -2.37 0.35
N TRP A 129 -11.80 -2.19 1.53
CA TRP A 129 -12.03 -0.98 2.33
C TRP A 129 -11.55 0.28 1.60
N ARG A 130 -10.37 0.24 0.97
CA ARG A 130 -9.86 1.37 0.16
C ARG A 130 -10.77 1.73 -1.01
N ALA A 131 -11.40 0.74 -1.63
CA ALA A 131 -12.32 0.98 -2.74
C ALA A 131 -13.68 1.53 -2.27
N ARG A 132 -14.12 1.15 -1.06
CA ARG A 132 -15.47 1.45 -0.55
C ARG A 132 -15.55 2.71 0.32
N TYR A 133 -14.47 3.05 1.03
CA TYR A 133 -14.42 4.12 2.03
C TYR A 133 -13.36 5.15 1.62
N PRO A 134 -13.74 6.25 0.94
CA PRO A 134 -12.81 7.29 0.50
C PRO A 134 -11.95 7.85 1.63
N GLU A 135 -12.54 8.05 2.81
CA GLU A 135 -11.85 8.52 4.01
C GLU A 135 -10.74 7.58 4.47
N PHE A 136 -10.93 6.27 4.30
CA PHE A 136 -9.91 5.28 4.60
C PHE A 136 -8.78 5.33 3.57
N ALA A 137 -9.12 5.47 2.29
CA ALA A 137 -8.13 5.61 1.22
C ALA A 137 -7.26 6.86 1.42
N GLU A 138 -7.86 7.99 1.78
CA GLU A 138 -7.15 9.23 2.10
C GLU A 138 -6.22 9.08 3.30
N ARG A 139 -6.69 8.47 4.39
CA ARG A 139 -5.85 8.20 5.56
C ARG A 139 -4.68 7.30 5.23
N VAL A 140 -4.90 6.23 4.45
CA VAL A 140 -3.81 5.37 3.98
C VAL A 140 -2.80 6.16 3.14
N ALA A 141 -3.25 7.06 2.26
CA ALA A 141 -2.35 7.92 1.49
C ALA A 141 -1.51 8.84 2.39
N ARG A 142 -2.13 9.46 3.40
CA ARG A 142 -1.40 10.24 4.43
C ARG A 142 -0.40 9.38 5.21
N ALA A 143 -0.78 8.15 5.57
CA ALA A 143 0.10 7.21 6.25
C ALA A 143 1.35 6.89 5.43
N ARG A 144 1.20 6.76 4.11
CA ARG A 144 2.32 6.54 3.19
C ARG A 144 3.27 7.75 3.12
N GLY A 145 2.74 8.97 3.25
CA GLY A 145 3.56 10.17 3.43
C GLY A 145 4.43 10.10 4.67
N VAL A 146 3.83 9.81 5.84
CA VAL A 146 4.56 9.66 7.10
C VAL A 146 5.54 8.48 7.06
N GLN A 147 5.14 7.37 6.44
CA GLN A 147 6.01 6.21 6.24
C GLN A 147 7.27 6.54 5.43
N ALA A 148 7.15 7.43 4.43
CA ALA A 148 8.30 7.88 3.65
C ALA A 148 9.30 8.66 4.52
N GLU A 149 8.81 9.51 5.42
CA GLU A 149 9.63 10.20 6.43
C GLU A 149 10.35 9.20 7.33
N GLN A 150 9.63 8.20 7.85
CA GLN A 150 10.20 7.15 8.69
C GLN A 150 11.31 6.36 7.98
N PHE A 151 11.20 6.13 6.67
CA PHE A 151 12.26 5.48 5.89
C PHE A 151 13.50 6.36 5.70
N CYS A 152 13.34 7.69 5.66
CA CYS A 152 14.47 8.62 5.67
C CYS A 152 15.21 8.57 7.01
N ASP A 153 14.48 8.63 8.13
CA ASP A 153 15.06 8.57 9.47
C ASP A 153 15.77 7.24 9.70
N LEU A 154 15.14 6.12 9.36
CA LEU A 154 15.78 4.80 9.41
C LEU A 154 17.02 4.73 8.51
N GLY A 155 16.99 5.38 7.34
CA GLY A 155 18.13 5.48 6.44
C GLY A 155 19.30 6.22 7.10
N TRP A 156 19.03 7.30 7.82
CA TRP A 156 20.05 8.05 8.55
C TRP A 156 20.71 7.22 9.65
N GLU A 157 19.91 6.51 10.44
CA GLU A 157 20.41 5.61 11.50
C GLU A 157 21.32 4.50 10.92
N ILE A 158 20.88 3.87 9.82
CA ILE A 158 21.67 2.83 9.14
C ILE A 158 22.98 3.39 8.58
N ALA A 159 22.95 4.59 8.00
CA ALA A 159 24.15 5.23 7.47
C ALA A 159 25.14 5.59 8.59
N SER A 160 24.64 6.06 9.74
CA SER A 160 25.47 6.45 10.88
C SER A 160 26.19 5.27 11.55
N ALA A 161 25.62 4.07 11.45
CA ALA A 161 26.19 2.84 12.00
C ALA A 161 27.08 2.06 11.00
N VAL A 162 27.39 2.62 9.83
CA VAL A 162 28.10 1.90 8.77
C VAL A 162 29.55 1.57 9.18
N THR A 163 30.01 0.39 8.78
CA THR A 163 31.41 -0.05 8.93
C THR A 163 31.95 -0.51 7.58
N PRO A 164 33.29 -0.58 7.38
CA PRO A 164 33.88 -1.07 6.13
C PRO A 164 33.39 -2.48 5.73
N ALA A 165 33.17 -3.37 6.71
CA ALA A 165 32.66 -4.72 6.46
C ALA A 165 31.19 -4.75 6.01
N THR A 166 30.39 -3.73 6.37
CA THR A 166 28.95 -3.67 6.07
C THR A 166 28.60 -2.71 4.94
N ALA A 167 29.58 -1.98 4.40
CA ALA A 167 29.39 -0.88 3.46
C ALA A 167 28.50 -1.24 2.27
N TYR A 168 28.72 -2.39 1.62
CA TYR A 168 27.91 -2.83 0.49
C TYR A 168 26.46 -3.14 0.87
N ALA A 169 26.24 -3.90 1.95
CA ALA A 169 24.91 -4.22 2.43
C ALA A 169 24.14 -2.96 2.85
N THR A 170 24.83 -2.01 3.47
CA THR A 170 24.30 -0.69 3.82
C THR A 170 23.92 0.12 2.58
N GLU A 171 24.78 0.17 1.56
CA GLU A 171 24.49 0.86 0.30
C GLU A 171 23.21 0.32 -0.37
N VAL A 172 23.06 -1.00 -0.44
CA VAL A 172 21.85 -1.66 -0.96
C VAL A 172 20.60 -1.28 -0.16
N LYS A 173 20.67 -1.30 1.18
CA LYS A 173 19.55 -0.91 2.06
C LYS A 173 19.15 0.54 1.86
N LEU A 174 20.14 1.45 1.86
CA LEU A 174 19.89 2.88 1.69
C LEU A 174 19.30 3.20 0.31
N ARG A 175 19.76 2.51 -0.74
CA ARG A 175 19.18 2.63 -2.08
C ARG A 175 17.71 2.24 -2.09
N GLN A 176 17.37 1.10 -1.48
CA GLN A 176 15.98 0.64 -1.39
C GLN A 176 15.10 1.60 -0.60
N LEU A 177 15.58 2.11 0.55
CA LEU A 177 14.84 3.05 1.39
C LEU A 177 14.55 4.36 0.67
N ARG A 178 15.57 4.96 0.03
CA ARG A 178 15.39 6.20 -0.75
C ARG A 178 14.43 6.03 -1.91
N TRP A 179 14.55 4.93 -2.66
CA TRP A 179 13.63 4.63 -3.77
C TRP A 179 12.18 4.48 -3.26
N THR A 180 12.00 3.79 -2.14
CA THR A 180 10.68 3.58 -1.55
C THR A 180 10.09 4.90 -1.04
N ALA A 181 10.86 5.72 -0.33
CA ALA A 181 10.41 7.04 0.14
C ALA A 181 10.00 7.96 -1.02
N ALA A 182 10.79 7.99 -2.10
CA ALA A 182 10.48 8.74 -3.32
C ALA A 182 9.19 8.26 -4.01
N GLY A 183 8.93 6.95 -4.01
CA GLY A 183 7.70 6.39 -4.56
C GLY A 183 6.46 6.65 -3.71
N LEU A 184 6.61 6.66 -2.38
CA LEU A 184 5.49 6.88 -1.44
C LEU A 184 5.08 8.34 -1.30
N ALA A 185 6.03 9.28 -1.38
CA ALA A 185 5.77 10.72 -1.30
C ALA A 185 6.63 11.50 -2.33
N PRO A 186 6.30 11.40 -3.63
CA PRO A 186 7.10 11.98 -4.70
C PRO A 186 7.20 13.51 -4.63
N ALA A 187 6.19 14.20 -4.10
CA ALA A 187 6.25 15.65 -3.95
C ALA A 187 7.35 16.12 -2.98
N ARG A 188 7.68 15.29 -1.97
CA ARG A 188 8.66 15.63 -0.94
C ARG A 188 10.02 14.97 -1.17
N PHE A 189 10.04 13.73 -1.65
CA PHE A 189 11.25 12.92 -1.80
C PHE A 189 11.56 12.50 -3.25
N GLY A 190 10.76 12.93 -4.21
CA GLY A 190 10.99 12.66 -5.63
C GLY A 190 12.27 13.32 -6.13
N ARG A 191 12.88 12.73 -7.17
CA ARG A 191 14.12 13.23 -7.78
C ARG A 191 13.95 14.61 -8.43
N HIS A 192 12.73 14.92 -8.87
CA HIS A 192 12.36 16.20 -9.43
C HIS A 192 11.30 16.81 -8.52
N ARG A 193 11.51 18.04 -8.08
CA ARG A 193 10.49 18.80 -7.35
C ARG A 193 9.34 19.04 -8.34
N PRO A 194 8.13 18.52 -8.11
CA PRO A 194 6.99 19.03 -8.85
C PRO A 194 6.90 20.51 -8.51
N VAL A 195 7.14 21.37 -9.48
CA VAL A 195 6.74 22.76 -9.39
C VAL A 195 5.22 22.66 -9.30
N GLU A 196 4.65 22.97 -8.13
CA GLU A 196 3.21 23.17 -8.06
C GLU A 196 2.92 24.25 -9.08
N ALA A 197 2.10 23.93 -10.08
CA ALA A 197 1.63 24.92 -11.03
C ALA A 197 1.03 26.02 -10.17
N GLU A 198 1.72 27.15 -10.16
CA GLU A 198 1.34 28.34 -9.42
C GLU A 198 -0.16 28.54 -9.60
N THR A 199 -0.91 28.37 -8.51
CA THR A 199 -2.30 28.80 -8.39
C THR A 199 -2.38 30.34 -8.34
N THR A 200 -1.37 31.02 -8.88
CA THR A 200 -1.29 32.44 -9.21
C THR A 200 -1.97 32.74 -10.56
N LEU A 201 -2.96 31.94 -10.95
CA LEU A 201 -4.14 32.54 -11.55
C LEU A 201 -5.04 32.84 -10.37
N GLU A 202 -4.79 34.01 -9.78
CA GLU A 202 -5.84 34.72 -9.08
C GLU A 202 -7.11 34.54 -9.90
N ARG A 203 -8.16 34.02 -9.25
CA ARG A 203 -9.52 34.17 -9.71
C ARG A 203 -9.77 35.68 -9.78
N GLU A 204 -9.24 36.35 -10.80
CA GLU A 204 -9.82 37.56 -11.33
C GLU A 204 -11.28 37.19 -11.56
N ALA A 205 -12.11 37.88 -10.79
CA ALA A 205 -13.52 37.61 -10.67
C ALA A 205 -14.14 37.40 -12.05
N ALA A 206 -14.98 36.36 -12.13
CA ALA A 206 -15.77 36.00 -13.28
C ALA A 206 -16.26 37.23 -14.07
N SER A 207 -15.66 37.45 -15.25
CA SER A 207 -16.32 38.12 -16.36
C SER A 207 -16.86 37.02 -17.28
N PRO A 208 -18.18 36.77 -17.31
CA PRO A 208 -18.74 35.66 -18.06
C PRO A 208 -18.88 36.06 -19.54
N ALA A 209 -17.77 36.07 -20.30
CA ALA A 209 -17.84 36.33 -21.74
C ALA A 209 -16.69 35.77 -22.61
N GLN A 210 -15.71 35.04 -22.08
CA GLN A 210 -14.71 34.37 -22.94
C GLN A 210 -14.94 32.86 -22.97
N GLN A 211 -15.47 32.39 -24.11
CA GLN A 211 -15.50 30.99 -24.48
C GLN A 211 -14.08 30.42 -24.33
N ALA A 212 -13.93 29.39 -23.50
CA ALA A 212 -12.66 28.70 -23.35
C ALA A 212 -12.24 28.15 -24.71
N GLY A 213 -11.22 28.77 -25.32
CA GLY A 213 -10.58 28.23 -26.51
C GLY A 213 -9.99 26.84 -26.25
N PRO A 214 -9.59 26.10 -27.29
CA PRO A 214 -9.00 24.78 -27.12
C PRO A 214 -7.74 24.87 -26.25
N VAL A 215 -7.67 24.04 -25.22
CA VAL A 215 -6.46 23.89 -24.40
C VAL A 215 -5.40 23.18 -25.25
N VAL A 216 -4.32 23.90 -25.59
CA VAL A 216 -3.18 23.34 -26.33
C VAL A 216 -2.14 22.85 -25.33
N TRP A 217 -1.81 21.56 -25.40
CA TRP A 217 -0.74 20.95 -24.61
C TRP A 217 0.49 20.74 -25.50
N THR A 218 1.63 21.31 -25.11
CA THR A 218 2.89 21.18 -25.85
C THR A 218 3.90 20.38 -25.04
N VAL A 219 4.39 19.28 -25.61
CA VAL A 219 5.41 18.42 -24.99
C VAL A 219 6.78 18.75 -25.59
N ARG A 220 7.71 19.22 -24.75
CA ARG A 220 9.10 19.47 -25.13
C ARG A 220 9.97 18.24 -24.86
N HIS A 221 10.77 17.85 -25.83
CA HIS A 221 11.77 16.80 -25.71
C HIS A 221 13.18 17.41 -25.63
N PHE A 222 13.95 17.08 -24.59
CA PHE A 222 15.28 17.66 -24.39
C PHE A 222 16.39 16.66 -24.73
N LYS A 223 17.42 17.09 -25.45
CA LYS A 223 18.65 16.31 -25.70
C LYS A 223 19.88 17.14 -25.36
N VAL A 224 20.94 16.46 -24.91
CA VAL A 224 22.25 17.08 -24.73
C VAL A 224 23.04 16.93 -26.03
N GLU A 225 23.44 18.03 -26.64
CA GLU A 225 24.20 18.06 -27.88
C GLU A 225 25.62 18.62 -27.65
N PRO A 226 26.67 17.96 -28.18
CA PRO A 226 28.00 18.53 -28.20
C PRO A 226 28.03 19.75 -29.11
N GLN A 227 28.73 20.79 -28.67
CA GLN A 227 28.95 22.01 -29.42
C GLN A 227 30.33 21.98 -30.10
N PRO A 228 30.53 22.76 -31.18
CA PRO A 228 31.83 22.85 -31.86
C PRO A 228 32.98 23.30 -30.97
N ASP A 229 32.69 24.04 -29.89
CA ASP A 229 33.66 24.51 -28.89
C ASP A 229 34.00 23.45 -27.82
N GLY A 230 33.48 22.23 -27.95
CA GLY A 230 33.68 21.13 -27.01
C GLY A 230 32.76 21.16 -25.78
N THR A 231 31.91 22.18 -25.64
CA THR A 231 30.91 22.24 -24.57
C THR A 231 29.70 21.36 -24.91
N ARG A 232 28.79 21.16 -23.93
CA ARG A 232 27.52 20.43 -24.14
C ARG A 232 26.38 21.36 -23.83
N LYS A 233 25.39 21.42 -24.73
CA LYS A 233 24.20 22.25 -24.56
C LYS A 233 22.95 21.39 -24.53
N VAL A 234 22.03 21.69 -23.61
CA VAL A 234 20.68 21.11 -23.64
C VAL A 234 19.89 21.83 -24.72
N VAL A 235 19.32 21.07 -25.65
CA VAL A 235 18.53 21.55 -26.78
C VAL A 235 17.11 21.02 -26.64
N ALA A 236 16.14 21.91 -26.78
CA ALA A 236 14.72 21.58 -26.77
C ALA A 236 14.24 21.23 -28.18
N TYR A 237 13.32 20.28 -28.25
CA TYR A 237 12.63 19.88 -29.45
C TYR A 237 11.13 19.92 -29.22
N LEU A 238 10.40 20.52 -30.15
CA LEU A 238 8.94 20.52 -30.16
C LEU A 238 8.44 19.39 -31.05
N ARG A 239 7.43 18.67 -30.57
CA ARG A 239 6.73 17.69 -31.39
C ARG A 239 5.62 18.40 -32.16
N ASP A 240 5.72 18.42 -33.48
CA ASP A 240 4.64 18.90 -34.34
C ASP A 240 3.40 18.03 -34.11
N SER A 241 2.30 18.65 -33.70
CA SER A 241 1.07 17.95 -33.33
C SER A 241 0.36 17.31 -34.53
N ARG A 242 0.66 17.77 -35.76
CA ARG A 242 0.05 17.29 -37.01
C ARG A 242 0.87 16.18 -37.64
N THR A 243 2.19 16.31 -37.64
CA THR A 243 3.09 15.33 -38.30
C THR A 243 3.72 14.35 -37.31
N GLY A 244 3.79 14.71 -36.03
CA GLY A 244 4.43 13.91 -34.99
C GLY A 244 5.97 13.97 -35.00
N GLU A 245 6.56 14.76 -35.88
CA GLU A 245 8.01 14.92 -36.02
C GLU A 245 8.57 15.86 -34.93
N LEU A 246 9.80 15.60 -34.51
CA LEU A 246 10.52 16.45 -33.56
C LEU A 246 11.30 17.51 -34.34
N ARG A 247 10.97 18.79 -34.12
CA ARG A 247 11.70 19.93 -34.64
C ARG A 247 12.54 20.56 -33.55
N ARG A 248 13.81 20.84 -33.85
CA ARG A 248 14.74 21.53 -32.95
C ARG A 248 14.26 22.96 -32.77
N GLU A 249 14.12 23.42 -31.53
CA GLU A 249 13.73 24.79 -31.22
C GLU A 249 14.99 25.67 -31.34
N HIS A 250 15.06 26.56 -32.35
CA HIS A 250 16.15 27.51 -32.44
C HIS A 250 15.86 28.74 -31.56
N PRO A 251 16.87 29.31 -30.87
CA PRO A 251 16.67 30.48 -30.03
C PRO A 251 16.23 31.76 -30.79
N GLU A 252 16.35 31.75 -32.13
CA GLU A 252 15.92 32.84 -33.02
C GLU A 252 14.54 32.59 -33.63
N ASP A 253 14.00 31.38 -33.48
CA ASP A 253 12.61 31.09 -33.79
C ASP A 253 11.77 31.74 -32.68
N GLY A 254 11.49 33.04 -32.83
CA GLY A 254 10.37 33.67 -32.13
C GLY A 254 9.11 32.80 -32.34
N PRO A 255 8.14 32.87 -31.41
CA PRO A 255 6.98 31.99 -31.50
C PRO A 255 6.37 32.10 -32.90
N ALA A 256 6.16 30.94 -33.53
CA ALA A 256 5.58 30.87 -34.87
C ALA A 256 4.24 31.64 -34.89
N ASP A 257 4.02 32.40 -35.97
CA ASP A 257 2.83 33.23 -36.17
C ASP A 257 1.55 32.49 -35.72
N GLY A 258 1.01 32.93 -34.58
CA GLY A 258 -0.15 32.35 -33.92
C GLY A 258 -0.01 32.09 -32.41
N ASP A 259 1.21 31.96 -31.88
CA ASP A 259 1.49 31.68 -30.46
C ASP A 259 2.18 32.87 -29.76
N GLU A 260 1.52 34.03 -29.68
CA GLU A 260 2.08 35.13 -28.89
C GLU A 260 2.05 34.76 -27.39
N ALA A 261 3.18 34.29 -26.86
CA ALA A 261 3.34 34.03 -25.44
C ALA A 261 3.15 35.35 -24.66
N PRO A 262 2.39 35.36 -23.55
CA PRO A 262 2.19 36.57 -22.77
C PRO A 262 3.54 37.14 -22.34
N ALA A 263 3.65 38.47 -22.37
CA ALA A 263 4.89 39.23 -22.19
C ALA A 263 5.61 38.96 -20.84
N SER A 264 4.99 38.27 -19.89
CA SER A 264 5.55 37.88 -18.60
C SER A 264 6.68 36.83 -18.66
N LEU A 265 6.87 36.15 -19.79
CA LEU A 265 7.93 35.14 -19.97
C LEU A 265 9.21 35.67 -20.62
N LYS A 266 9.28 36.97 -20.94
CA LYS A 266 10.41 37.58 -21.67
C LYS A 266 11.64 37.89 -20.81
N GLU A 267 11.56 37.80 -19.49
CA GLU A 267 12.70 38.11 -18.62
C GLU A 267 13.38 36.84 -18.09
N GLY A 268 14.49 36.51 -18.75
CA GLY A 268 15.30 35.34 -18.44
C GLY A 268 16.15 35.49 -17.18
N LYS A 269 16.22 34.38 -16.43
CA LYS A 269 17.46 33.89 -15.79
C LYS A 269 17.22 32.47 -15.30
N TRP A 270 17.66 31.48 -16.07
CA TRP A 270 17.78 30.10 -15.60
C TRP A 270 19.21 29.91 -15.10
N VAL A 271 19.41 30.04 -13.78
CA VAL A 271 20.60 29.53 -13.10
C VAL A 271 20.20 28.17 -12.52
N PHE A 272 20.94 27.13 -12.90
CA PHE A 272 20.72 25.73 -12.51
C PHE A 272 20.92 25.47 -11.02
#